data_AF-A0A8S0FXL6-F1
#
_entry.id   AF-A0A8S0FXL6-F1
#
_cell.length_a   1.000
_cell.length_b   1.000
_cell.length_c   1.000
_cell.angle_alpha   90.00
_cell.angle_beta   90.00
_cell.angle_gamma   90.00
#
_symmetry.space_group_name_H-M   'P 1'
#
loop_
_entity.id
_entity.type
_entity.pdbx_description
1 polymer ?
#
loop_
_entity_poly.entity_id
_entity_poly.type
_entity_poly.pdbx_seq_one_letter_code
_entity_poly.pdbx_strand_id
1 'polypeptide(L)'
;MIDIFPAESDDIALRVELFDEEVERLSLFDPLTGQIVSTIPRFTIYPKTHYVTPRERIVQAMEEIKEELAARRKVLLENNKLLEEQRLTQRTQFDLEMMNELGYCSGIENYSRFLSGRGPGEPPPTLFDYLPADGLLVVDESHVTIPQIGGMYRGDRASPSSLIRQSGRSVVKRHWWSTASACHQRWITAR
;
A
#
# COMPACT_ATOMS: atom_id res chain seq x y z
N MET A 1 30.48 -13.41 -1.53
CA MET A 1 30.25 -11.99 -1.17
C MET A 1 28.98 -11.52 -1.85
N ILE A 2 28.10 -10.84 -1.12
CA ILE A 2 26.82 -10.31 -1.61
C ILE A 2 26.76 -8.83 -1.22
N ASP A 3 26.51 -7.96 -2.20
CA ASP A 3 26.30 -6.53 -1.97
C ASP A 3 24.81 -6.20 -2.05
N ILE A 4 24.31 -5.53 -1.03
CA ILE A 4 22.90 -5.18 -0.85
C ILE A 4 22.82 -3.66 -0.72
N PHE A 5 21.95 -3.06 -1.52
CA PHE A 5 21.69 -1.62 -1.53
C PHE A 5 20.37 -1.37 -0.80
N PRO A 6 20.41 -0.89 0.46
CA PRO A 6 19.21 -0.67 1.26
C PRO A 6 18.29 0.38 0.61
N ALA A 7 16.98 0.23 0.79
CA ALA A 7 16.03 1.19 0.24
C ALA A 7 16.01 2.55 0.97
N GLU A 8 16.56 2.60 2.17
CA GLU A 8 16.60 3.76 3.06
C GLU A 8 17.83 4.65 2.85
N SER A 9 18.80 4.20 2.05
CA SER A 9 20.09 4.88 1.89
C SER A 9 20.67 4.64 0.50
N ASP A 10 20.85 5.73 -0.25
CA ASP A 10 21.54 5.71 -1.54
C ASP A 10 23.08 5.82 -1.38
N ASP A 11 23.56 6.34 -0.24
CA ASP A 11 24.96 6.66 0.00
C ASP A 11 25.77 5.51 0.64
N ILE A 12 25.08 4.57 1.28
CA ILE A 12 25.70 3.47 2.04
C ILE A 12 25.06 2.15 1.63
N ALA A 13 25.89 1.21 1.18
CA ALA A 13 25.53 -0.16 0.87
C ALA A 13 26.08 -1.16 1.91
N LEU A 14 25.43 -2.31 2.04
CA LEU A 14 25.85 -3.41 2.90
C LEU A 14 26.57 -4.46 2.06
N ARG A 15 27.76 -4.86 2.49
CA ARG A 15 28.52 -6.00 1.98
C ARG A 15 28.46 -7.15 2.98
N VAL A 16 28.01 -8.30 2.50
CA VAL A 16 27.93 -9.56 3.24
C VAL A 16 29.00 -10.51 2.71
N GLU A 17 30.01 -10.77 3.52
CA GLU A 17 31.04 -11.78 3.25
C GLU A 17 30.59 -13.10 3.87
N LEU A 18 30.63 -14.16 3.05
CA LEU A 18 30.16 -15.49 3.40
C LEU A 18 31.35 -16.44 3.35
N PHE A 19 31.43 -17.33 4.34
CA PHE A 19 32.30 -18.49 4.33
C PHE A 19 31.40 -19.73 4.37
N ASP A 20 31.35 -20.46 3.26
CA ASP A 20 30.35 -21.51 3.01
C ASP A 20 28.90 -21.01 3.21
N GLU A 21 28.20 -21.51 4.24
CA GLU A 21 26.83 -21.11 4.59
C GLU A 21 26.77 -20.14 5.80
N GLU A 22 27.92 -19.69 6.30
CA GLU A 22 28.01 -18.79 7.45
C GLU A 22 28.36 -17.35 7.03
N VAL A 23 27.74 -16.38 7.70
CA VAL A 23 28.08 -14.96 7.55
C VAL A 23 29.35 -14.68 8.35
N GLU A 24 30.45 -14.43 7.66
CA GLU A 24 31.75 -14.15 8.28
C GLU A 24 31.85 -12.67 8.69
N ARG A 25 31.41 -11.75 7.82
CA ARG A 25 31.55 -10.31 8.06
C ARG A 25 30.48 -9.49 7.36
N LEU A 26 30.03 -8.43 8.04
CA LEU A 26 29.16 -7.39 7.50
C LEU A 26 29.89 -6.05 7.50
N SER A 27 30.00 -5.42 6.33
CA SER A 27 30.65 -4.11 6.18
C SER A 27 29.74 -3.13 5.47
N LEU A 28 29.67 -1.91 5.98
CA LEU A 28 29.05 -0.78 5.29
C LEU A 28 30.09 -0.10 4.42
N PHE A 29 29.75 0.18 3.17
CA PHE A 29 30.65 0.81 2.22
C PHE A 29 29.93 1.83 1.34
N ASP A 30 30.67 2.81 0.84
CA ASP A 30 30.19 3.75 -0.17
C ASP A 30 30.11 3.03 -1.53
N PRO A 31 28.93 2.93 -2.16
CA PRO A 31 28.74 2.21 -3.41
C PRO A 31 29.43 2.88 -4.62
N LEU A 32 29.73 4.18 -4.56
CA LEU A 32 30.39 4.91 -5.63
C LEU A 32 31.90 4.76 -5.58
N THR A 33 32.49 4.88 -4.38
CA THR A 33 33.95 4.84 -4.20
C THR A 33 34.49 3.47 -3.82
N GLY A 34 33.64 2.57 -3.30
CA GLY A 34 34.03 1.26 -2.78
C GLY A 34 34.69 1.33 -1.40
N GLN A 35 34.79 2.52 -0.79
CA GLN A 35 35.45 2.69 0.50
C GLN A 35 34.60 2.07 1.62
N ILE A 36 35.21 1.19 2.41
CA ILE A 36 34.58 0.63 3.61
C ILE A 36 34.48 1.73 4.67
N VAL A 37 33.26 2.03 5.09
CA VAL A 37 32.95 3.02 6.13
C VAL A 37 33.11 2.39 7.51
N SER A 38 32.52 1.21 7.73
CA SER A 38 32.59 0.51 9.01
C SER A 38 32.24 -0.97 8.89
N THR A 39 32.61 -1.77 9.90
CA THR A 39 32.18 -3.16 10.04
C THR A 39 31.21 -3.26 11.22
N ILE A 40 30.11 -3.98 11.03
CA ILE A 40 29.00 -4.04 11.99
C ILE A 40 28.63 -5.49 12.31
N PRO A 41 28.11 -5.79 13.51
CA PRO A 41 27.74 -7.17 13.87
C PRO A 41 26.35 -7.58 13.38
N ARG A 42 25.46 -6.62 13.09
CA ARG A 42 24.08 -6.86 12.67
C ARG A 42 23.59 -5.71 11.79
N PHE A 43 22.83 -6.05 10.76
CA PHE A 43 22.10 -5.09 9.93
C PHE A 43 20.68 -5.61 9.68
N THR A 44 19.70 -4.70 9.61
CA THR A 44 18.31 -5.04 9.30
C THR A 44 17.95 -4.46 7.95
N ILE A 45 17.55 -5.32 7.01
CA ILE A 45 17.18 -4.91 5.66
C ILE A 45 15.67 -4.77 5.60
N TYR A 46 15.18 -3.56 5.34
CA TYR A 46 13.77 -3.32 5.08
C TYR A 46 13.44 -3.48 3.59
N PRO A 47 12.21 -3.91 3.25
CA PRO A 47 11.81 -4.01 1.86
C PRO A 47 11.80 -2.66 1.14
N LYS A 48 12.11 -2.67 -0.16
CA LYS A 48 12.10 -1.45 -0.99
C LYS A 48 10.72 -0.86 -1.22
N THR A 49 9.66 -1.65 -1.03
CA THR A 49 8.28 -1.20 -1.25
C THR A 49 7.42 -1.51 -0.04
N HIS A 50 6.42 -0.67 0.23
CA HIS A 50 5.44 -0.89 1.29
C HIS A 50 4.32 -1.87 0.91
N TYR A 51 4.26 -2.30 -0.35
CA TYR A 51 3.24 -3.21 -0.90
C TYR A 51 3.77 -4.62 -1.11
N VAL A 52 4.70 -5.09 -0.27
CA VAL A 52 5.18 -6.46 -0.33
C VAL A 52 4.10 -7.39 0.20
N THR A 53 3.45 -8.09 -0.71
CA THR A 53 2.36 -9.02 -0.40
C THR A 53 2.80 -10.44 -0.80
N PRO A 54 2.68 -11.45 0.09
CA PRO A 54 2.98 -12.84 -0.27
C PRO A 54 2.12 -13.32 -1.44
N ARG A 55 2.68 -14.19 -2.30
CA ARG A 55 1.97 -14.71 -3.49
C ARG A 55 0.62 -15.34 -3.15
N GLU A 56 0.56 -16.09 -2.06
CA GLU A 56 -0.68 -16.70 -1.57
C GLU A 56 -1.78 -15.66 -1.31
N ARG A 57 -1.42 -14.53 -0.68
CA ARG A 57 -2.36 -13.44 -0.40
C ARG A 57 -2.78 -12.73 -1.68
N ILE A 58 -1.88 -12.58 -2.67
CA ILE A 58 -2.24 -12.03 -3.99
C ILE A 58 -3.30 -12.91 -4.67
N VAL A 59 -3.10 -14.24 -4.71
CA VAL A 59 -4.05 -15.17 -5.32
C VAL A 59 -5.42 -15.11 -4.65
N GLN A 60 -5.46 -15.08 -3.31
CA GLN A 60 -6.72 -14.91 -2.57
C GLN A 60 -7.40 -13.58 -2.89
N ALA A 61 -6.64 -12.47 -2.86
CA ALA A 61 -7.15 -11.15 -3.18
C ALA A 61 -7.72 -11.09 -4.61
N MET A 62 -7.09 -11.75 -5.57
CA MET A 62 -7.57 -11.81 -6.96
C MET A 62 -8.94 -12.46 -7.07
N GLU A 63 -9.22 -13.53 -6.32
CA GLU A 63 -10.55 -14.16 -6.31
C GLU A 63 -11.61 -13.23 -5.72
N GLU A 64 -11.31 -12.60 -4.58
CA GLU A 64 -12.20 -11.60 -3.96
C GLU A 64 -12.49 -10.41 -4.91
N ILE A 65 -11.49 -9.96 -5.67
CA ILE A 65 -11.64 -8.88 -6.67
C ILE A 65 -12.54 -9.32 -7.82
N LYS A 66 -12.40 -10.57 -8.31
CA LYS A 66 -13.26 -11.10 -9.39
C LYS A 66 -14.72 -11.17 -8.95
N GLU A 67 -14.97 -11.59 -7.71
CA GLU A 67 -16.32 -11.62 -7.13
C GLU A 67 -16.93 -10.22 -7.04
N GLU A 68 -16.20 -9.23 -6.51
CA GLU A 68 -16.68 -7.84 -6.42
C GLU A 68 -16.88 -7.23 -7.81
N LEU A 69 -16.01 -7.54 -8.78
CA LEU A 69 -16.18 -7.13 -10.17
C LEU A 69 -17.47 -7.69 -10.76
N ALA A 70 -17.74 -8.99 -10.59
CA ALA A 70 -18.96 -9.62 -11.12
C ALA A 70 -20.24 -8.97 -10.55
N ALA A 71 -20.28 -8.76 -9.23
CA ALA A 71 -21.39 -8.06 -8.58
C ALA A 71 -21.54 -6.62 -9.11
N ARG A 72 -20.42 -5.90 -9.29
CA ARG A 72 -20.44 -4.52 -9.76
C ARG A 72 -20.90 -4.39 -11.21
N ARG A 73 -20.48 -5.32 -12.08
CA ARG A 73 -20.89 -5.39 -13.48
C ARG A 73 -22.40 -5.52 -13.59
N LYS A 74 -23.02 -6.42 -12.81
CA LYS A 74 -24.48 -6.60 -12.78
C LYS A 74 -25.21 -5.28 -12.49
N VAL A 75 -24.78 -4.54 -11.48
CA VAL A 75 -25.36 -3.23 -11.14
C VAL A 75 -25.20 -2.21 -12.27
N LEU A 76 -24.06 -2.20 -12.97
CA LEU A 76 -23.85 -1.26 -14.08
C LEU A 76 -24.73 -1.59 -15.30
N LEU A 77 -24.86 -2.89 -15.61
CA LEU A 77 -25.73 -3.37 -16.69
C LEU A 77 -27.21 -3.07 -16.40
N GLU A 78 -27.69 -3.34 -15.18
CA GLU A 78 -29.07 -3.03 -14.75
C GLU A 78 -29.38 -1.53 -14.85
N ASN A 79 -28.38 -0.67 -14.73
CA ASN A 79 -28.51 0.78 -14.86
C ASN A 79 -28.20 1.30 -16.28
N ASN A 80 -28.09 0.43 -17.29
CA ASN A 80 -27.74 0.77 -18.67
C ASN A 80 -26.42 1.57 -18.82
N LYS A 81 -25.45 1.36 -17.92
CA LYS A 81 -24.12 2.01 -17.95
C LYS A 81 -23.09 1.13 -18.65
N LEU A 82 -23.32 0.88 -19.93
CA LEU A 82 -22.56 -0.10 -20.72
C LEU A 82 -21.07 0.29 -20.89
N LEU A 83 -20.80 1.57 -21.14
CA LEU A 83 -19.42 2.05 -21.34
C LEU A 83 -18.62 2.00 -20.04
N GLU A 84 -19.24 2.37 -18.92
CA GLU A 84 -18.63 2.28 -17.60
C GLU A 84 -18.33 0.82 -17.22
N GLU A 85 -19.25 -0.09 -17.51
CA GLU A 85 -19.05 -1.52 -17.28
C GLU A 85 -17.87 -2.05 -18.09
N GLN A 86 -17.83 -1.76 -19.39
CA GLN A 86 -16.77 -2.23 -20.26
C GLN A 86 -15.39 -1.73 -19.81
N ARG A 87 -15.28 -0.43 -19.48
CA ARG A 87 -14.03 0.17 -18.98
C ARG A 87 -13.58 -0.44 -17.66
N LEU A 88 -14.52 -0.66 -16.74
CA LEU A 88 -14.25 -1.28 -15.45
C LEU A 88 -13.70 -2.69 -15.61
N THR A 89 -14.36 -3.50 -16.43
CA THR A 89 -14.01 -4.89 -16.68
C THR A 89 -12.64 -4.99 -17.34
N GLN A 90 -12.40 -4.23 -18.42
CA GLN A 90 -11.11 -4.23 -19.12
C GLN A 90 -9.95 -3.81 -18.19
N ARG A 91 -10.14 -2.74 -17.40
CA ARG A 91 -9.10 -2.28 -16.49
C ARG A 91 -8.80 -3.30 -15.40
N THR A 92 -9.84 -3.85 -14.77
CA THR A 92 -9.67 -4.78 -13.65
C THR A 92 -9.05 -6.09 -14.13
N GLN A 93 -9.43 -6.60 -15.30
CA GLN A 93 -8.84 -7.80 -15.89
C GLN A 93 -7.35 -7.61 -16.19
N PHE A 94 -6.98 -6.48 -16.80
CA PHE A 94 -5.57 -6.15 -17.03
C PHE A 94 -4.79 -6.06 -15.71
N ASP A 95 -5.32 -5.39 -14.69
CA ASP A 95 -4.66 -5.28 -13.39
C ASP A 95 -4.50 -6.66 -12.72
N LEU A 96 -5.48 -7.57 -12.86
CA LEU A 96 -5.40 -8.96 -12.37
C LEU A 96 -4.35 -9.78 -13.09
N GLU A 97 -4.21 -9.63 -14.41
CA GLU A 97 -3.15 -10.29 -15.19
C GLU A 97 -1.77 -9.80 -14.74
N MET A 98 -1.60 -8.49 -14.57
CA MET A 98 -0.36 -7.90 -14.07
C MET A 98 -0.01 -8.39 -12.65
N MET A 99 -1.00 -8.49 -11.76
CA MET A 99 -0.81 -9.04 -10.41
C MET A 99 -0.41 -10.52 -10.44
N ASN A 100 -0.94 -11.32 -11.38
CA ASN A 100 -0.59 -12.73 -11.52
C ASN A 100 0.85 -12.95 -12.01
N GLU A 101 1.26 -12.18 -13.01
CA GLU A 101 2.55 -12.32 -13.69
C GLU A 101 3.69 -11.65 -12.92
N LEU A 102 3.50 -10.38 -12.53
CA LEU A 102 4.56 -9.57 -11.91
C LEU A 102 4.45 -9.48 -10.38
N GLY A 103 3.31 -9.87 -9.80
CA GLY A 103 3.03 -9.66 -8.38
C GLY A 103 2.65 -8.22 -8.02
N TYR A 104 2.52 -7.32 -9.00
CA TYR A 104 2.06 -5.95 -8.78
C TYR A 104 1.41 -5.35 -10.03
N CYS A 105 0.66 -4.25 -9.87
CA CYS A 105 0.05 -3.51 -10.97
C CYS A 105 0.12 -1.99 -10.75
N SER A 106 -0.13 -1.23 -11.81
CA SER A 106 -0.26 0.24 -11.71
C SER A 106 -1.56 0.59 -11.02
N GLY A 107 -1.47 1.29 -9.89
CA GLY A 107 -2.64 1.57 -9.07
C GLY A 107 -2.93 0.47 -8.04
N ILE A 108 -1.93 -0.33 -7.65
CA ILE A 108 -2.07 -1.41 -6.66
C ILE A 108 -2.68 -0.93 -5.34
N GLU A 109 -2.48 0.34 -5.00
CA GLU A 109 -3.11 0.95 -3.83
C GLU A 109 -4.63 0.76 -3.90
N ASN A 110 -5.26 0.90 -5.07
CA ASN A 110 -6.71 0.74 -5.17
C ASN A 110 -7.16 -0.63 -4.63
N TYR A 111 -6.35 -1.68 -4.71
CA TYR A 111 -6.63 -3.04 -4.21
C TYR A 111 -6.18 -3.31 -2.76
N SER A 112 -5.69 -2.31 -2.02
CA SER A 112 -5.13 -2.45 -0.67
C SER A 112 -6.03 -3.17 0.33
N ARG A 113 -7.34 -2.96 0.25
CA ARG A 113 -8.33 -3.68 1.07
C ARG A 113 -8.16 -5.20 0.96
N PHE A 114 -8.15 -5.69 -0.27
CA PHE A 114 -8.00 -7.10 -0.56
C PHE A 114 -6.60 -7.60 -0.21
N LEU A 115 -5.57 -6.82 -0.51
CA LEU A 115 -4.18 -7.22 -0.23
C LEU A 115 -3.87 -7.29 1.27
N SER A 116 -4.53 -6.46 2.08
CA SER A 116 -4.40 -6.46 3.54
C SER A 116 -5.36 -7.40 4.28
N GLY A 117 -6.26 -8.08 3.58
CA GLY A 117 -7.25 -8.98 4.20
C GLY A 117 -8.34 -8.28 5.01
N ARG A 118 -8.53 -6.98 4.77
CA ARG A 118 -9.50 -6.16 5.50
C ARG A 118 -10.90 -6.24 4.89
N GLY A 119 -11.90 -6.18 5.76
CA GLY A 119 -13.31 -6.24 5.38
C GLY A 119 -13.80 -5.00 4.62
N PRO A 120 -14.97 -5.08 3.95
CA PRO A 120 -15.62 -3.91 3.37
C PRO A 120 -15.88 -2.82 4.43
N GLY A 121 -15.35 -1.62 4.18
CA GLY A 121 -15.53 -0.45 5.05
C GLY A 121 -14.45 -0.28 6.10
N GLU A 122 -13.56 -1.25 6.23
CA GLU A 122 -12.40 -1.12 7.10
C GLU A 122 -11.34 -0.16 6.54
N PRO A 123 -10.60 0.53 7.42
CA PRO A 123 -9.49 1.39 7.02
C PRO A 123 -8.45 0.63 6.22
N PRO A 124 -7.78 1.24 5.23
CA PRO A 124 -6.50 0.72 4.78
C PRO A 124 -5.46 0.86 5.91
N PRO A 125 -4.37 0.08 5.87
CA PRO A 125 -3.29 0.24 6.82
C PRO A 125 -2.66 1.63 6.72
N THR A 126 -2.30 2.20 7.87
CA THR A 126 -1.71 3.54 7.95
C THR A 126 -0.42 3.51 8.75
N LEU A 127 0.33 4.63 8.73
CA LEU A 127 1.51 4.79 9.60
C LEU A 127 1.16 4.55 11.09
N PHE A 128 -0.06 4.89 11.52
CA PHE A 128 -0.49 4.66 12.90
C PHE A 128 -0.54 3.19 13.29
N ASP A 129 -0.66 2.26 12.33
CA ASP A 129 -0.65 0.83 12.61
C ASP A 129 0.76 0.31 12.94
N TYR A 130 1.81 1.07 12.61
CA TYR A 130 3.20 0.77 12.98
C TYR A 130 3.61 1.35 14.33
N LEU A 131 2.81 2.25 14.89
CA LEU A 131 3.08 2.85 16.19
C LEU A 131 2.58 1.95 17.32
N PRO A 132 3.28 1.91 18.46
CA PRO A 132 2.82 1.17 19.63
C PRO A 132 1.51 1.76 20.15
N ALA A 133 0.69 0.94 20.79
CA ALA A 133 -0.65 1.33 21.24
C ALA A 133 -0.63 2.46 22.30
N ASP A 134 0.46 2.57 23.05
CA ASP A 134 0.75 3.57 24.07
C ASP A 134 1.66 4.71 23.54
N GLY A 135 1.80 4.84 22.22
CA GLY A 135 2.58 5.90 21.60
C GLY A 135 2.03 7.31 21.88
N LEU A 136 2.93 8.28 22.05
CA LEU A 136 2.58 9.70 22.16
C LEU A 136 2.52 10.35 20.78
N LEU A 137 1.36 10.94 20.44
CA LEU A 137 1.19 11.76 19.26
C LEU A 137 1.22 13.24 19.63
N VAL A 138 2.20 13.98 19.13
CA VAL A 138 2.26 15.44 19.23
C VAL A 138 1.79 16.03 17.92
N VAL A 139 0.76 16.87 17.97
CA VAL A 139 0.22 17.57 16.80
C VAL A 139 0.61 19.04 16.89
N ASP A 140 1.56 19.43 16.06
CA ASP A 140 1.91 20.84 15.94
C ASP A 140 0.79 21.62 15.22
N GLU A 141 0.60 22.87 15.63
CA GLU A 141 -0.45 23.76 15.13
C GLU A 141 -1.83 23.11 15.04
N SER A 142 -2.26 22.46 16.13
CA SER A 142 -3.46 21.62 16.18
C SER A 142 -4.74 22.33 15.69
N HIS A 143 -4.85 23.64 15.89
CA HIS A 143 -5.97 24.46 15.41
C HIS A 143 -6.08 24.53 13.87
N VAL A 144 -4.99 24.25 13.15
CA VAL A 144 -4.95 24.11 11.68
C VAL A 144 -4.90 22.64 11.26
N THR A 145 -4.01 21.86 11.88
CA THR A 145 -3.72 20.47 11.48
C THR A 145 -4.91 19.54 11.69
N ILE A 146 -5.68 19.69 12.78
CA ILE A 146 -6.85 18.84 13.05
C ILE A 146 -7.96 19.07 11.99
N PRO A 147 -8.37 20.33 11.70
CA PRO A 147 -9.29 20.59 10.59
C PRO A 147 -8.80 20.05 9.25
N GLN A 148 -7.50 20.14 8.96
CA GLN A 148 -6.91 19.67 7.71
C GLN A 148 -7.03 18.14 7.55
N ILE A 149 -6.73 17.36 8.60
CA ILE A 149 -6.90 15.90 8.59
C ILE A 149 -8.37 15.52 8.32
N GLY A 150 -9.31 16.20 8.97
CA GLY A 150 -10.74 16.00 8.71
C GLY A 150 -11.14 16.41 7.28
N GLY A 151 -10.49 17.44 6.73
CA GLY A 151 -10.66 17.90 5.36
C GLY A 151 -10.16 16.90 4.32
N MET A 152 -9.05 16.20 4.57
CA MET A 152 -8.52 15.16 3.67
C MET A 152 -9.54 14.03 3.44
N TYR A 153 -10.23 13.58 4.50
CA TYR A 153 -11.29 12.59 4.38
C TYR A 153 -12.41 13.06 3.44
N ARG A 154 -12.91 14.27 3.71
CA ARG A 154 -14.05 14.83 2.99
C ARG A 154 -13.68 15.17 1.56
N GLY A 155 -12.45 15.64 1.32
CA GLY A 155 -11.92 15.97 0.01
C GLY A 155 -11.74 14.73 -0.86
N ASP A 156 -11.18 13.65 -0.30
CA ASP A 156 -11.11 12.38 -1.02
C ASP A 156 -12.54 11.90 -1.33
N ARG A 157 -13.44 11.88 -0.33
CA ARG A 157 -14.86 11.48 -0.50
C ARG A 157 -15.63 12.33 -1.51
N ALA A 158 -15.32 13.62 -1.59
CA ALA A 158 -15.94 14.57 -2.51
C ALA A 158 -15.37 14.50 -3.93
N SER A 159 -14.32 13.69 -4.16
CA SER A 159 -13.78 13.47 -5.50
C SER A 159 -14.92 13.14 -6.46
N PRO A 160 -15.10 13.94 -7.54
CA PRO A 160 -16.29 13.84 -8.37
C PRO A 160 -16.54 12.42 -8.84
N SER A 161 -17.77 11.94 -8.68
CA SER A 161 -18.24 10.68 -9.23
C SER A 161 -17.97 10.56 -10.74
N SER A 162 -17.77 11.68 -11.45
CA SER A 162 -17.32 11.75 -12.84
C SER A 162 -15.91 11.20 -13.08
N LEU A 163 -14.94 11.44 -12.20
CA LEU A 163 -13.57 10.91 -12.31
C LEU A 163 -13.55 9.40 -12.05
N ILE A 164 -14.35 8.92 -11.08
CA ILE A 164 -14.53 7.50 -10.79
C ILE A 164 -15.24 6.79 -11.97
N ARG A 165 -16.17 7.49 -12.62
CA ARG A 165 -16.90 7.01 -13.82
C ARG A 165 -16.03 6.98 -15.07
N GLN A 166 -15.14 7.95 -15.24
CA GLN A 166 -14.29 8.06 -16.42
C GLN A 166 -13.06 7.14 -16.38
N SER A 167 -12.45 6.95 -15.21
CA SER A 167 -11.17 6.23 -15.05
C SER A 167 -11.29 4.72 -14.81
N GLY A 168 -12.51 4.16 -14.74
CA GLY A 168 -12.69 2.73 -14.44
C GLY A 168 -12.29 2.32 -13.01
N ARG A 169 -12.04 3.27 -12.09
CA ARG A 169 -11.63 3.00 -10.69
C ARG A 169 -12.74 2.45 -9.78
N SER A 170 -13.85 1.93 -10.34
CA SER A 170 -15.09 1.73 -9.58
C SER A 170 -15.24 0.40 -8.84
N VAL A 171 -14.26 -0.52 -8.91
CA VAL A 171 -14.32 -1.74 -8.11
C VAL A 171 -13.90 -1.45 -6.67
N VAL A 172 -12.88 -0.61 -6.43
CA VAL A 172 -12.22 -0.65 -5.10
C VAL A 172 -12.10 0.69 -4.38
N LYS A 173 -12.22 1.84 -5.06
CA LYS A 173 -12.20 3.13 -4.36
C LYS A 173 -13.38 3.34 -3.41
N ARG A 174 -14.43 2.50 -3.50
CA ARG A 174 -15.55 2.60 -2.57
C ARG A 174 -15.21 2.19 -1.13
N HIS A 175 -14.01 1.68 -0.89
CA HIS A 175 -13.57 1.21 0.42
C HIS A 175 -12.25 1.85 0.89
N TRP A 176 -11.62 2.69 0.06
CA TRP A 176 -10.48 3.55 0.44
C TRP A 176 -10.87 4.67 1.42
N TRP A 177 -12.17 4.89 1.62
CA TRP A 177 -12.76 5.94 2.44
C TRP A 177 -12.59 5.73 3.95
N SER A 178 -11.51 5.11 4.39
CA SER A 178 -11.33 4.83 5.80
C SER A 178 -9.93 5.12 6.33
N THR A 179 -8.97 5.61 5.54
CA THR A 179 -7.67 6.05 6.10
C THR A 179 -7.88 7.19 7.10
N ALA A 180 -8.67 8.18 6.69
CA ALA A 180 -9.03 9.28 7.56
C ALA A 180 -10.18 8.92 8.52
N SER A 181 -11.01 7.90 8.21
CA SER A 181 -11.95 7.35 9.18
C SER A 181 -11.24 6.56 10.28
N ALA A 182 -10.12 5.88 10.05
CA ALA A 182 -9.32 5.21 11.09
C ALA A 182 -8.71 6.23 12.05
N CYS A 183 -8.14 7.30 11.48
CA CYS A 183 -7.65 8.42 12.27
C CYS A 183 -8.82 9.03 13.08
N HIS A 184 -9.97 9.27 12.45
CA HIS A 184 -11.14 9.82 13.14
C HIS A 184 -11.76 8.86 14.19
N GLN A 185 -11.86 7.55 13.92
CA GLN A 185 -12.45 6.55 14.82
C GLN A 185 -11.58 6.34 16.06
N ARG A 186 -10.25 6.16 15.89
CA ARG A 186 -9.33 6.06 17.05
C ARG A 186 -9.28 7.36 17.86
N TRP A 187 -9.42 8.51 17.21
CA TRP A 187 -9.50 9.81 17.89
C TRP A 187 -10.77 9.98 18.75
N ILE A 188 -11.93 9.48 18.31
CA ILE A 188 -13.19 9.60 19.07
C ILE A 188 -13.20 8.68 20.29
N THR A 189 -12.56 7.51 20.24
CA THR A 189 -12.45 6.58 21.37
C THR A 189 -11.35 6.93 22.38
N ALA A 190 -10.49 7.91 22.09
CA ALA A 190 -9.45 8.41 23.01
C ALA A 190 -9.91 9.64 23.83
N ARG A 191 -11.22 9.94 23.83
CA ARG A 191 -11.86 10.86 24.77
C ARG A 191 -12.52 10.13 25.92
#